data_AF-A0A285UYQ8-F1
#
_entry.id   AF-A0A285UYQ8-F1
#
_cell.length_a   1.000
_cell.length_b   1.000
_cell.length_c   1.000
_cell.angle_alpha   90.00
_cell.angle_beta   90.00
_cell.angle_gamma   90.00
#
_symmetry.space_group_name_H-M   'P 1'
#
loop_
_entity.id
_entity.type
_entity.pdbx_description
1 polymer ?
#
loop_
_entity_poly.entity_id
_entity_poly.type
_entity_poly.pdbx_seq_one_letter_code
_entity_poly.pdbx_strand_id
1 'polypeptide(L)' 'MMHSIYTDLNVTPLDTDRAVLRAAVKRLPIWVRRDPCRRLVRRRFYREMLRCHARAQRGISPTLH' A
#
# COMPACT_ATOMS: atom_id res chain seq x y z
N MET A 1 3.54 13.14 -6.68
CA MET A 1 4.68 12.49 -5.97
C MET A 1 4.25 11.10 -5.50
N MET A 2 4.57 10.06 -6.28
CA MET A 2 4.19 8.66 -6.03
C MET A 2 5.40 7.75 -5.81
N HIS A 3 6.61 8.31 -5.75
CA HIS A 3 7.85 7.55 -5.49
C HIS A 3 8.14 7.36 -3.99
N SER A 4 7.52 8.16 -3.12
CA SER A 4 7.83 8.17 -1.69
C SER A 4 7.05 7.13 -0.88
N ILE A 5 6.10 6.39 -1.47
CA ILE A 5 5.23 5.46 -0.73
C ILE A 5 6.01 4.19 -0.35
N TYR A 6 6.85 3.67 -1.24
CA TYR A 6 7.64 2.46 -0.99
C TYR A 6 8.75 2.68 0.05
N THR A 7 9.46 3.81 -0.05
CA THR A 7 10.54 4.18 0.88
C THR A 7 10.05 4.26 2.32
N ASP A 8 8.85 4.78 2.50
CA ASP A 8 8.22 5.01 3.80
C ASP A 8 7.57 3.77 4.42
N LEU A 9 7.31 2.75 3.60
CA LEU A 9 6.61 1.53 3.99
C LEU A 9 7.53 0.30 3.98
N ASN A 10 8.81 0.47 3.61
CA ASN A 10 9.81 -0.58 3.47
C ASN A 10 9.26 -1.82 2.73
N VAL A 11 8.52 -1.55 1.65
CA VAL A 11 7.96 -2.57 0.75
C VAL A 11 8.47 -2.31 -0.64
N THR A 12 8.56 -3.37 -1.41
CA THR A 12 9.00 -3.37 -2.79
C THR A 12 7.81 -3.70 -3.70
N PRO A 13 7.87 -3.35 -4.98
CA PRO A 13 6.86 -3.77 -5.93
C PRO A 13 6.78 -5.30 -6.12
N LEU A 14 7.83 -6.05 -5.76
CA LEU A 14 7.88 -7.52 -5.81
C LEU A 14 7.16 -8.17 -4.62
N ASP A 15 6.87 -7.40 -3.57
CA ASP A 15 6.13 -7.91 -2.43
C ASP A 15 4.69 -8.25 -2.79
N THR A 16 4.10 -9.15 -2.01
CA THR A 16 2.68 -9.49 -2.17
C THR A 16 1.78 -8.37 -1.66
N ASP A 17 0.57 -8.27 -2.22
CA ASP A 17 -0.51 -7.39 -1.74
C ASP A 17 -0.68 -7.42 -0.21
N ARG A 18 -0.53 -8.60 0.40
CA ARG A 18 -0.68 -8.79 1.85
C ARG A 18 0.47 -8.16 2.64
N ALA A 19 1.70 -8.23 2.14
CA ALA A 19 2.86 -7.59 2.75
C ALA A 19 2.74 -6.07 2.69
N VAL A 20 2.31 -5.56 1.52
CA VAL A 20 2.01 -4.15 1.29
C VAL A 20 0.94 -3.65 2.26
N LEU A 21 -0.18 -4.35 2.39
CA LEU A 21 -1.23 -4.00 3.35
C LEU A 21 -0.74 -4.04 4.80
N ARG A 22 0.08 -5.02 5.19
CA ARG A 22 0.63 -5.08 6.55
C ARG A 22 1.54 -3.89 6.85
N ALA A 23 2.38 -3.48 5.91
CA ALA A 23 3.18 -2.27 6.04
C ALA A 23 2.29 -1.03 6.18
N ALA A 24 1.25 -0.91 5.34
CA ALA A 24 0.25 0.16 5.39
C ALA A 24 -0.37 0.29 6.77
N VAL A 25 -0.78 -0.84 7.33
CA VAL A 25 -1.38 -0.94 8.67
C VAL A 25 -0.37 -0.53 9.75
N LYS A 26 0.88 -0.99 9.66
CA LYS A 26 1.93 -0.66 10.65
C LYS A 26 2.26 0.84 10.67
N ARG A 27 2.14 1.54 9.54
CA ARG A 27 2.33 3.00 9.46
C ARG A 27 1.23 3.79 10.19
N LEU A 28 0.04 3.22 10.36
CA LEU A 28 -1.05 3.89 11.05
C LEU A 28 -0.86 3.82 12.57
N PRO A 29 -0.98 4.96 13.29
CA PRO A 29 -1.00 4.97 14.75
C PRO A 29 -2.08 4.04 15.30
N ILE A 30 -1.83 3.42 16.46
CA ILE A 30 -2.77 2.44 17.04
C ILE A 30 -4.17 3.02 17.28
N TRP A 31 -4.25 4.30 17.64
CA TRP A 31 -5.50 5.03 17.83
C TRP A 31 -6.31 5.12 16.53
N VAL A 32 -5.65 5.38 15.39
CA VAL A 32 -6.28 5.43 14.07
C VAL A 32 -6.72 4.03 13.62
N ARG A 33 -6.01 2.97 14.02
CA ARG A 33 -6.41 1.58 13.72
C ARG A 33 -7.64 1.14 14.50
N ARG A 34 -7.73 1.53 15.77
CA ARG A 34 -8.81 1.14 16.70
C ARG A 34 -10.07 2.00 16.56
N ASP A 35 -9.96 3.21 16.02
CA ASP A 35 -11.09 4.11 15.80
C ASP A 35 -12.13 3.49 14.82
N PRO A 36 -13.36 3.13 15.27
CA PRO A 36 -14.38 2.57 14.38
C PRO A 36 -14.90 3.58 13.35
N CYS A 37 -14.93 4.87 13.68
CA CYS A 37 -15.41 5.94 12.79
C CYS A 37 -14.49 6.12 11.58
N ARG A 38 -13.21 5.75 11.70
CA ARG A 38 -12.23 5.81 10.59
C ARG A 38 -12.21 4.57 9.71
N ARG A 39 -13.11 3.60 9.91
CA ARG A 39 -13.14 2.34 9.13
C ARG A 39 -13.22 2.57 7.63
N LEU A 40 -14.06 3.51 7.18
CA LEU A 40 -14.22 3.82 5.75
C LEU A 40 -12.97 4.49 5.17
N VAL A 41 -12.37 5.42 5.91
CA VAL A 41 -11.13 6.10 5.52
C VAL A 41 -9.99 5.10 5.38
N ARG A 42 -9.82 4.19 6.36
CA ARG A 42 -8.83 3.09 6.27
C ARG A 42 -9.07 2.21 5.05
N ARG A 43 -10.32 1.83 4.78
CA ARG A 43 -10.66 1.00 3.61
C ARG A 43 -10.31 1.69 2.30
N ARG A 44 -10.59 2.99 2.18
CA ARG A 44 -10.22 3.79 0.99
C ARG A 44 -8.71 3.84 0.82
N PHE A 45 -7.98 4.13 1.90
CA PHE A 45 -6.52 4.15 1.90
C PHE A 45 -5.91 2.81 1.45
N TYR A 46 -6.38 1.68 2.00
CA TYR A 46 -5.91 0.35 1.59
C TYR A 46 -6.19 0.04 0.12
N ARG A 47 -7.36 0.42 -0.40
CA ARG A 47 -7.71 0.21 -1.81
C ARG A 47 -6.84 1.05 -2.74
N GLU A 48 -6.58 2.30 -2.39
CA GLU A 48 -5.67 3.14 -3.18
C GLU A 48 -4.26 2.57 -3.18
N MET A 49 -3.78 2.09 -2.04
CA MET A 49 -2.45 1.49 -1.92
C MET A 49 -2.31 0.23 -2.77
N LEU A 50 -3.31 -0.66 -2.77
CA LEU A 50 -3.33 -1.83 -3.66
C LEU A 50 -3.41 -1.43 -5.14
N ARG A 51 -4.18 -0.39 -5.48
CA ARG A 51 -4.29 0.10 -6.86
C ARG A 51 -2.96 0.66 -7.36
N CYS A 52 -2.26 1.42 -6.53
CA CYS A 52 -0.92 1.94 -6.84
C CYS A 52 0.10 0.79 -6.96
N HIS A 53 0.01 -0.21 -6.07
CA HIS A 53 0.88 -1.37 -6.12
C HIS A 53 0.68 -2.22 -7.38
N ALA A 54 -0.57 -2.52 -7.74
CA ALA A 54 -0.90 -3.21 -8.99
C ALA A 54 -0.42 -2.43 -10.23
N ARG A 55 -0.49 -1.09 -10.22
CA ARG A 55 0.09 -0.26 -11.29
C ARG A 55 1.61 -0.37 -11.35
N ALA A 56 2.29 -0.36 -10.20
CA ALA A 56 3.73 -0.52 -10.12
C ALA A 56 4.18 -1.91 -10.59
N GLN A 57 3.49 -2.98 -10.17
CA GLN A 57 3.75 -4.35 -10.62
C GLN A 57 3.56 -4.50 -12.14
N ARG A 58 2.54 -3.87 -12.73
CA ARG A 58 2.34 -3.87 -14.19
C ARG A 58 3.45 -3.13 -14.93
N GLY A 59 4.01 -2.07 -14.33
CA GLY A 59 5.20 -1.39 -14.87
C GLY A 59 6.49 -2.21 -14.76
N ILE A 60 6.47 -3.31 -14.01
CA ILE A 60 7.58 -4.26 -13.82
C ILE A 60 7.36 -5.55 -14.62
N SER A 61 6.18 -5.72 -15.23
CA SER A 61 6.00 -6.75 -16.25
C SER A 61 7.12 -6.60 -17.27
N PRO A 62 7.87 -7.69 -17.54
CA PRO A 62 9.06 -7.60 -18.36
C PRO A 62 8.60 -7.07 -19.71
N THR A 63 9.27 -6.02 -20.17
CA THR A 63 9.29 -5.68 -21.57
C THR A 63 9.81 -6.94 -22.27
N LEU A 64 8.89 -7.82 -22.70
CA LEU A 64 9.15 -8.81 -23.72
C LEU A 64 9.45 -7.99 -24.97
N HIS A 65 10.73 -7.81 -25.23
CA HIS A 65 11.26 -7.16 -26.41
C HIS A 65 12.21 -8.12 -27.11
#